data_AF-A0A958BCA4-F1
#
_entry.id   AF-A0A958BCA4-F1
#
_cell.length_a   1.000
_cell.length_b   1.000
_cell.length_c   1.000
_cell.angle_alpha   90.00
_cell.angle_beta   90.00
_cell.angle_gamma   90.00
#
_symmetry.space_group_name_H-M   'P 1'
#
loop_
_entity.id
_entity.type
_entity.pdbx_description
1 polymer ?
#
loop_
_entity_poly.entity_id
_entity_poly.type
_entity_poly.pdbx_seq_one_letter_code
_entity_poly.pdbx_strand_id
1 'polypeptide(L)'
;MKLKDSIKSTLRLRPGEWRVVLPLILLLAINAMAMEIGAVVAVSGFLSNVGTNQIVFVWIVDMVLVIFIASLQSLIIDKVSRKRSMYGIIFGLAAFYLFIRFLFFIGAPDGLNYGLLYLLADQQLLFFPLIFWLLANDNMITAQAKRLFPIIGIGGFLGQILGLLISGTT
;
A
#
# COMPACT_ATOMS: atom_id res chain seq x y z
N MET A 1 -30.98 13.35 -7.22
CA MET A 1 -31.08 12.33 -8.30
C MET A 1 -30.02 12.52 -9.39
N LYS A 2 -29.73 13.75 -9.87
CA LYS A 2 -28.78 14.03 -10.97
C LYS A 2 -27.31 13.63 -10.76
N LEU A 3 -26.81 13.56 -9.51
CA LEU A 3 -25.41 13.21 -9.23
C LEU A 3 -25.11 11.72 -9.50
N LYS A 4 -26.07 10.84 -9.22
CA LYS A 4 -25.93 9.38 -9.37
C LYS A 4 -25.86 8.97 -10.84
N ASP A 5 -26.56 9.69 -11.71
CA ASP A 5 -26.62 9.40 -13.15
C ASP A 5 -25.41 9.99 -13.90
N SER A 6 -24.89 11.13 -13.44
CA SER A 6 -23.65 11.72 -13.98
C SER A 6 -22.41 10.87 -13.63
N ILE A 7 -22.32 10.38 -12.39
CA ILE A 7 -21.24 9.47 -11.97
C ILE A 7 -21.29 8.15 -12.75
N LYS A 8 -22.49 7.62 -13.02
CA LYS A 8 -22.68 6.40 -13.83
C LYS A 8 -22.29 6.60 -15.31
N SER A 9 -22.56 7.76 -15.90
CA SER A 9 -22.23 8.02 -17.31
C SER A 9 -20.72 8.23 -17.52
N THR A 10 -20.03 8.86 -16.56
CA THR A 10 -18.57 9.04 -16.60
C THR A 10 -17.82 7.74 -16.28
N LEU A 11 -18.30 6.94 -15.32
CA LEU A 11 -17.60 5.71 -14.89
C LEU A 11 -17.93 4.48 -15.74
N ARG A 12 -18.92 4.55 -16.66
CA ARG A 12 -19.31 3.44 -17.57
C ARG A 12 -19.40 2.06 -16.87
N LEU A 13 -19.75 2.04 -15.58
CA LEU A 13 -19.83 0.83 -14.75
C LEU A 13 -21.09 0.05 -15.11
N ARG A 14 -20.93 -1.22 -15.50
CA ARG A 14 -22.08 -2.07 -15.87
C ARG A 14 -22.72 -2.66 -14.61
N PRO A 15 -24.03 -3.01 -14.66
CA PRO A 15 -24.69 -3.70 -13.56
C PRO A 15 -23.93 -4.98 -13.17
N GLY A 16 -23.62 -5.15 -11.88
CA GLY A 16 -22.89 -6.31 -11.34
C GLY A 16 -21.39 -6.09 -11.12
N GLU A 17 -20.75 -5.17 -11.83
CA GLU A 17 -19.28 -4.92 -11.71
C GLU A 17 -18.91 -4.27 -10.37
N TRP A 18 -19.86 -3.59 -9.72
CA TRP A 18 -19.64 -2.88 -8.46
C TRP A 18 -19.17 -3.78 -7.32
N ARG A 19 -19.59 -5.06 -7.34
CA ARG A 19 -19.21 -6.04 -6.29
C ARG A 19 -17.73 -6.40 -6.32
N VAL A 20 -17.07 -6.23 -7.48
CA VAL A 20 -15.64 -6.49 -7.65
C VAL A 20 -14.84 -5.18 -7.57
N VAL A 21 -15.33 -4.13 -8.22
CA VAL A 21 -14.63 -2.85 -8.30
C VAL A 21 -14.55 -2.13 -6.96
N LEU A 22 -15.64 -2.11 -6.17
CA LEU A 22 -15.66 -1.37 -4.90
C LEU A 22 -14.66 -1.94 -3.87
N PRO A 23 -14.58 -3.26 -3.62
CA PRO A 23 -13.55 -3.81 -2.75
C PRO A 23 -12.13 -3.49 -3.22
N LEU A 24 -11.86 -3.54 -4.54
CA LEU A 24 -10.53 -3.23 -5.09
C LEU A 24 -10.17 -1.75 -4.90
N ILE A 25 -11.11 -0.84 -5.13
CA ILE A 25 -10.94 0.60 -4.84
C ILE A 25 -10.60 0.80 -3.37
N LEU A 26 -11.41 0.26 -2.46
CA LEU A 26 -11.23 0.45 -1.03
C LEU A 26 -9.91 -0.15 -0.55
N LEU A 27 -9.59 -1.36 -1.03
CA LEU A 27 -8.38 -2.06 -0.66
C LEU A 27 -7.13 -1.27 -1.09
N LEU A 28 -7.09 -0.78 -2.34
CA LEU A 28 -5.98 0.02 -2.83
C LEU A 28 -5.91 1.39 -2.13
N ALA A 29 -7.05 2.04 -1.90
CA ALA A 29 -7.11 3.33 -1.23
C ALA A 29 -6.61 3.26 0.23
N ILE A 30 -7.07 2.27 1.00
CA ILE A 30 -6.67 2.08 2.40
C ILE A 30 -5.18 1.73 2.47
N ASN A 31 -4.71 0.83 1.59
CA ASN A 31 -3.30 0.49 1.53
C ASN A 31 -2.42 1.70 1.20
N ALA A 32 -2.78 2.47 0.16
CA ALA A 32 -2.03 3.66 -0.23
C ALA A 32 -2.05 4.72 0.87
N MET A 33 -3.18 4.92 1.54
CA MET A 33 -3.29 5.83 2.68
C MET A 33 -2.38 5.42 3.84
N ALA A 34 -2.40 4.14 4.24
CA ALA A 34 -1.53 3.65 5.32
C ALA A 34 -0.04 3.76 4.97
N MET A 35 0.30 3.47 3.71
CA MET A 35 1.65 3.61 3.19
C MET A 35 2.14 5.06 3.28
N GLU A 36 1.38 6.03 2.78
CA GLU A 36 1.77 7.44 2.80
C GLU A 36 1.88 7.98 4.23
N ILE A 37 0.94 7.62 5.12
CA ILE A 37 1.04 7.98 6.53
C ILE A 37 2.34 7.43 7.13
N GLY A 38 2.63 6.15 6.89
CA GLY A 38 3.85 5.51 7.37
C GLY A 38 5.12 6.18 6.83
N ALA A 39 5.16 6.45 5.52
CA ALA A 39 6.30 7.07 4.86
C ALA A 39 6.59 8.49 5.40
N VAL A 40 5.57 9.33 5.50
CA VAL A 40 5.72 10.70 6.00
C VAL A 40 6.16 10.70 7.46
N VAL A 41 5.48 9.95 8.33
CA VAL A 41 5.82 9.85 9.76
C VAL A 41 7.22 9.26 9.96
N ALA A 42 7.60 8.28 9.15
CA ALA A 42 8.93 7.69 9.20
C ALA A 42 10.01 8.71 8.84
N VAL A 43 9.88 9.40 7.71
CA VAL A 43 10.89 10.36 7.27
C VAL A 43 10.95 11.56 8.20
N SER A 44 9.81 12.18 8.53
CA SER A 44 9.78 13.35 9.41
C SER A 44 10.31 13.01 10.80
N GLY A 45 9.83 11.92 11.39
CA GLY A 45 10.25 11.46 12.72
C GLY A 45 11.72 11.08 12.78
N PHE A 46 12.24 10.40 11.75
CA PHE A 46 13.66 10.04 11.68
C PHE A 46 14.55 11.30 11.58
N LEU A 47 14.20 12.24 10.72
CA LEU A 47 14.97 13.48 10.55
C LEU A 47 14.94 14.34 11.81
N SER A 48 13.80 14.41 12.51
CA SER A 48 13.66 15.19 13.74
C SER A 48 14.36 14.59 14.96
N ASN A 49 14.38 13.26 15.10
CA ASN A 49 14.86 12.60 16.34
C ASN A 49 16.23 11.93 16.20
N VAL A 50 16.66 11.57 14.99
CA VAL A 50 17.90 10.80 14.75
C VAL A 50 18.94 11.63 14.00
N GLY A 51 18.50 12.31 12.95
CA GLY A 51 19.32 13.17 12.11
C GLY A 51 19.44 12.69 10.67
N THR A 52 19.81 13.64 9.80
CA THR A 52 19.79 13.47 8.34
C THR A 52 20.83 12.49 7.83
N ASN A 53 22.01 12.41 8.44
CA ASN A 53 23.10 11.58 7.92
C ASN A 53 22.81 10.08 8.04
N GLN A 54 22.04 9.67 9.06
CA GLN A 54 21.76 8.27 9.33
C GLN A 54 20.71 7.67 8.37
N ILE A 55 19.90 8.49 7.70
CA ILE A 55 18.86 8.00 6.79
C ILE A 55 19.44 7.27 5.58
N VAL A 56 20.66 7.65 5.17
CA VAL A 56 21.38 7.00 4.06
C VAL A 56 21.61 5.52 4.35
N PHE A 57 21.91 5.16 5.61
CA PHE A 57 22.04 3.76 5.99
C PHE A 57 20.72 3.01 5.87
N VAL A 58 19.60 3.64 6.22
CA VAL A 58 18.26 3.06 6.05
C VAL A 58 18.00 2.77 4.58
N TRP A 59 18.32 3.70 3.68
CA TRP A 59 18.16 3.49 2.23
C TRP A 59 19.06 2.41 1.66
N ILE A 60 20.30 2.28 2.16
CA ILE A 60 21.18 1.17 1.74
C ILE A 60 20.57 -0.17 2.17
N VAL A 61 20.09 -0.26 3.41
CA VAL A 61 19.39 -1.46 3.91
C VAL A 61 18.14 -1.73 3.09
N ASP A 62 17.38 -0.69 2.76
CA ASP A 62 16.17 -0.78 1.95
C ASP A 62 16.46 -1.39 0.58
N MET A 63 17.45 -0.88 -0.15
CA MET A 63 17.81 -1.42 -1.48
C MET A 63 18.21 -2.89 -1.43
N VAL A 64 18.98 -3.29 -0.41
CA VAL A 64 19.33 -4.71 -0.20
C VAL A 64 18.08 -5.54 0.06
N LEU A 65 17.17 -5.01 0.88
CA LEU A 65 15.94 -5.67 1.27
C LEU A 65 14.97 -5.79 0.08
N VAL A 66 14.86 -4.78 -0.77
CA VAL A 66 14.11 -4.83 -2.03
C VAL A 66 14.61 -5.96 -2.93
N ILE A 67 15.92 -6.04 -3.17
CA ILE A 67 16.51 -7.10 -4.00
C ILE A 67 16.21 -8.49 -3.40
N PHE A 68 16.36 -8.61 -2.08
CA PHE A 68 16.15 -9.85 -1.36
C PHE A 68 14.67 -10.29 -1.42
N ILE A 69 13.73 -9.41 -1.12
CA ILE A 69 12.30 -9.74 -1.14
C ILE A 69 11.82 -9.98 -2.57
N ALA A 70 12.23 -9.20 -3.56
CA ALA A 70 11.90 -9.45 -4.96
C ALA A 70 12.35 -10.85 -5.42
N SER A 71 13.57 -11.25 -5.02
CA SER A 71 14.09 -12.59 -5.27
C SER A 71 13.23 -13.67 -4.61
N LEU A 72 12.92 -13.54 -3.32
CA LEU A 72 12.04 -14.48 -2.62
C LEU A 72 10.63 -14.55 -3.23
N GLN A 73 10.09 -13.42 -3.66
CA GLN A 73 8.75 -13.35 -4.21
C GLN A 73 8.63 -14.14 -5.52
N SER A 74 9.64 -14.05 -6.40
CA SER A 74 9.68 -14.83 -7.65
C SER A 74 9.53 -16.34 -7.41
N LEU A 75 9.97 -16.84 -6.25
CA LEU A 75 9.89 -18.26 -5.90
C LEU A 75 8.51 -18.68 -5.37
N ILE A 76 7.74 -17.73 -4.84
CA ILE A 76 6.46 -17.96 -4.14
C ILE A 76 5.26 -17.64 -5.04
N ILE A 77 5.39 -16.64 -5.92
CA ILE A 77 4.27 -16.07 -6.66
C ILE A 77 3.57 -17.05 -7.61
N ASP A 78 4.31 -18.03 -8.12
CA ASP A 78 3.77 -19.07 -9.01
C ASP A 78 3.13 -20.24 -8.26
N LYS A 79 3.39 -20.36 -6.95
CA LYS A 79 2.99 -21.51 -6.14
C LYS A 79 1.75 -21.25 -5.28
N VAL A 80 1.42 -19.98 -5.02
CA VAL A 80 0.34 -19.60 -4.09
C VAL A 80 -0.79 -18.90 -4.85
N SER A 81 -2.03 -19.21 -4.51
CA SER A 81 -3.18 -18.53 -5.10
C SER A 81 -3.17 -17.04 -4.77
N ARG A 82 -3.47 -16.19 -5.77
CA ARG A 82 -3.35 -14.73 -5.67
C ARG A 82 -4.21 -14.16 -4.55
N LYS A 83 -5.39 -14.75 -4.32
CA LYS A 83 -6.28 -14.43 -3.20
C LYS A 83 -5.63 -14.73 -1.84
N ARG A 84 -4.97 -15.88 -1.68
CA ARG A 84 -4.27 -16.24 -0.45
C ARG A 84 -3.04 -15.35 -0.22
N SER A 85 -2.31 -15.03 -1.28
CA SER A 85 -1.19 -14.07 -1.21
C SER A 85 -1.66 -12.69 -0.77
N MET A 86 -2.81 -12.22 -1.27
CA MET A 86 -3.39 -10.94 -0.85
C MET A 86 -3.76 -10.93 0.63
N TYR A 87 -4.44 -11.97 1.14
CA TYR A 87 -4.71 -12.08 2.56
C TYR A 87 -3.42 -12.12 3.38
N GLY A 88 -2.43 -12.91 2.96
CA GLY A 88 -1.14 -13.00 3.64
C GLY A 88 -0.45 -11.64 3.77
N ILE A 89 -0.44 -10.84 2.69
CA ILE A 89 0.14 -9.50 2.72
C ILE A 89 -0.65 -8.57 3.63
N ILE A 90 -1.99 -8.52 3.53
CA ILE A 90 -2.80 -7.63 4.38
C ILE A 90 -2.58 -7.96 5.86
N PHE A 91 -2.65 -9.24 6.24
CA PHE A 91 -2.41 -9.66 7.62
C PHE A 91 -0.96 -9.41 8.06
N GLY A 92 0.01 -9.67 7.19
CA GLY A 92 1.43 -9.40 7.45
C GLY A 92 1.71 -7.92 7.69
N LEU A 93 1.20 -7.05 6.82
CA LEU A 93 1.30 -5.59 6.97
C LEU A 93 0.64 -5.13 8.27
N ALA A 94 -0.59 -5.56 8.54
CA ALA A 94 -1.29 -5.19 9.77
C ALA A 94 -0.53 -5.63 11.03
N ALA A 95 -0.05 -6.88 11.06
CA ALA A 95 0.75 -7.39 12.17
C ALA A 95 2.05 -6.60 12.33
N PHE A 96 2.69 -6.21 11.22
CA PHE A 96 3.97 -5.52 11.27
C PHE A 96 3.82 -4.04 11.68
N TYR A 97 2.75 -3.36 11.25
CA TYR A 97 2.39 -2.05 11.79
C TYR A 97 2.09 -2.10 13.28
N LEU A 98 1.37 -3.13 13.76
CA LEU A 98 1.11 -3.32 15.19
C LEU A 98 2.40 -3.60 15.97
N PHE A 99 3.32 -4.37 15.39
CA PHE A 99 4.62 -4.62 15.98
C PHE A 99 5.45 -3.34 16.11
N ILE A 100 5.52 -2.51 15.05
CA ILE A 100 6.20 -1.20 15.12
C ILE A 100 5.53 -0.30 16.15
N ARG A 101 4.19 -0.28 16.23
CA ARG A 101 3.46 0.47 17.25
C ARG A 101 3.81 0.01 18.67
N PHE A 102 3.98 -1.30 18.86
CA PHE A 102 4.44 -1.86 20.12
C PHE A 102 5.88 -1.44 20.45
N LEU A 103 6.78 -1.38 19.47
CA LEU A 103 8.15 -0.90 19.67
C LEU A 103 8.20 0.57 20.14
N PHE A 104 7.35 1.43 19.56
CA PHE A 104 7.16 2.80 20.06
C PHE A 104 6.64 2.81 21.51
N PHE A 105 5.70 1.93 21.85
CA PHE A 105 5.10 1.87 23.19
C PHE A 105 6.13 1.50 24.28
N ILE A 106 7.07 0.59 23.98
CA ILE A 106 8.12 0.19 24.93
C ILE A 106 9.35 1.13 24.93
N GLY A 107 9.33 2.20 24.13
CA GLY A 107 10.44 3.16 24.05
C GLY A 107 11.69 2.60 23.36
N ALA A 108 11.53 1.73 22.35
CA ALA A 108 12.65 1.28 21.54
C ALA A 108 13.31 2.48 20.80
N PRO A 109 14.58 2.37 20.38
CA PRO A 109 15.30 3.49 19.77
C PRO A 109 14.61 4.07 18.53
N ASP A 110 14.54 5.40 18.43
CA ASP A 110 13.85 6.09 17.33
C ASP A 110 14.38 5.72 15.95
N GLY A 111 15.69 5.55 15.82
CA GLY A 111 16.31 5.10 14.56
C GLY A 111 15.83 3.73 14.11
N LEU A 112 15.53 2.83 15.05
CA LEU A 112 14.95 1.53 14.73
C LEU A 112 13.46 1.68 14.36
N ASN A 113 12.70 2.43 15.16
CA ASN A 113 11.25 2.55 14.98
C ASN A 113 10.89 3.22 13.65
N TYR A 114 11.43 4.42 13.42
CA TYR A 114 11.19 5.17 12.19
C TYR A 114 11.86 4.50 10.99
N GLY A 115 13.03 3.88 11.17
CA GLY A 115 13.68 3.09 10.13
C GLY A 115 12.82 1.90 9.68
N LEU A 116 12.30 1.09 10.60
CA LEU A 116 11.41 -0.02 10.26
C LEU A 116 10.10 0.45 9.63
N LEU A 117 9.55 1.57 10.10
CA LEU A 117 8.35 2.16 9.51
C LEU A 117 8.60 2.62 8.06
N TYR A 118 9.76 3.22 7.80
CA TYR A 118 10.19 3.59 6.44
C TYR A 118 10.28 2.35 5.55
N LEU A 119 11.04 1.34 5.99
CA LEU A 119 11.22 0.10 5.23
C LEU A 119 9.86 -0.56 4.94
N LEU A 120 8.97 -0.63 5.93
CA LEU A 120 7.63 -1.19 5.73
C LEU A 120 6.84 -0.43 4.66
N ALA A 121 6.84 0.90 4.71
CA ALA A 121 6.12 1.71 3.74
C ALA A 121 6.70 1.54 2.32
N ASP A 122 8.03 1.50 2.19
CA ASP A 122 8.68 1.33 0.87
C ASP A 122 8.45 -0.08 0.29
N GLN A 123 8.58 -1.12 1.13
CA GLN A 123 8.23 -2.48 0.69
C GLN A 123 6.74 -2.57 0.32
N GLN A 124 5.85 -1.89 1.04
CA GLN A 124 4.42 -1.85 0.72
C GLN A 124 4.16 -1.21 -0.65
N LEU A 125 4.90 -0.15 -1.02
CA LEU A 125 4.83 0.49 -2.33
C LEU A 125 5.14 -0.48 -3.48
N LEU A 126 6.08 -1.40 -3.27
CA LEU A 126 6.53 -2.33 -4.31
C LEU A 126 5.66 -3.60 -4.37
N PHE A 127 5.45 -4.26 -3.23
CA PHE A 127 4.85 -5.60 -3.21
C PHE A 127 3.33 -5.60 -3.29
N PHE A 128 2.69 -4.63 -2.64
CA PHE A 128 1.24 -4.63 -2.60
C PHE A 128 0.63 -4.43 -3.99
N PRO A 129 1.05 -3.43 -4.80
CA PRO A 129 0.49 -3.24 -6.13
C PRO A 129 0.72 -4.46 -7.04
N LEU A 130 1.85 -5.13 -6.92
CA LEU A 130 2.16 -6.30 -7.75
C LEU A 130 1.09 -7.40 -7.59
N ILE A 131 0.82 -7.83 -6.36
CA ILE A 131 -0.16 -8.88 -6.11
C ILE A 131 -1.59 -8.36 -6.28
N PHE A 132 -1.83 -7.09 -5.96
CA PHE A 132 -3.11 -6.43 -6.18
C PHE A 132 -3.52 -6.42 -7.65
N TRP A 133 -2.64 -5.98 -8.55
CA TRP A 133 -2.93 -5.91 -9.98
C TRP A 133 -3.06 -7.29 -10.61
N LEU A 134 -2.31 -8.29 -10.14
CA LEU A 134 -2.52 -9.68 -10.55
C LEU A 134 -3.91 -10.18 -10.13
N LEU A 135 -4.30 -9.97 -8.87
CA LEU A 135 -5.63 -10.34 -8.39
C LEU A 135 -6.74 -9.62 -9.17
N ALA A 136 -6.56 -8.34 -9.49
CA ALA A 136 -7.53 -7.58 -10.28
C ALA A 136 -7.68 -8.14 -11.70
N ASN A 137 -6.56 -8.51 -12.35
CA ASN A 137 -6.56 -9.14 -13.67
C ASN A 137 -7.28 -10.50 -13.65
N ASP A 138 -7.04 -11.33 -12.64
CA ASP A 138 -7.69 -12.65 -12.51
C ASP A 138 -9.22 -12.57 -12.37
N ASN A 139 -9.75 -11.42 -11.90
CA ASN A 139 -11.18 -11.23 -11.64
C ASN A 139 -11.90 -10.40 -12.72
N MET A 140 -11.20 -9.97 -13.78
CA MET A 140 -11.76 -9.11 -14.81
C MET A 140 -11.37 -9.57 -16.22
N ILE A 141 -12.33 -9.55 -17.15
CA ILE A 141 -12.00 -9.73 -18.57
C ILE A 141 -11.26 -8.49 -19.12
N THR A 142 -10.49 -8.66 -20.19
CA THR A 142 -9.68 -7.58 -20.79
C THR A 142 -10.47 -6.30 -21.09
N ALA A 143 -11.71 -6.43 -21.55
CA ALA A 143 -12.59 -5.29 -21.83
C ALA A 143 -13.01 -4.53 -20.56
N GLN A 144 -13.18 -5.24 -19.44
CA GLN A 144 -13.46 -4.66 -18.12
C GLN A 144 -12.21 -3.99 -17.57
N ALA A 145 -11.06 -4.68 -17.58
CA ALA A 145 -9.80 -4.15 -17.07
C ALA A 145 -9.44 -2.79 -17.69
N LYS A 146 -9.50 -2.66 -19.03
CA LYS A 146 -9.23 -1.38 -19.74
C LYS A 146 -10.08 -0.20 -19.26
N ARG A 147 -11.30 -0.47 -18.79
CA ARG A 147 -12.25 0.56 -18.33
C ARG A 147 -12.16 0.82 -16.83
N LEU A 148 -11.98 -0.24 -16.05
CA LEU A 148 -12.13 -0.23 -14.59
C LEU A 148 -10.81 0.02 -13.87
N PHE A 149 -9.67 -0.35 -14.46
CA PHE A 149 -8.35 -0.15 -13.83
C PHE A 149 -8.04 1.33 -13.58
N PRO A 150 -8.31 2.27 -14.52
CA PRO A 150 -8.15 3.69 -14.23
C PRO A 150 -9.00 4.16 -13.04
N ILE A 151 -10.24 3.66 -12.93
CA ILE A 151 -11.15 3.99 -11.83
C ILE A 151 -10.60 3.45 -10.50
N ILE A 152 -10.10 2.22 -10.50
CA ILE A 152 -9.45 1.61 -9.33
C ILE A 152 -8.21 2.41 -8.93
N GLY A 153 -7.39 2.80 -9.91
CA GLY A 153 -6.19 3.61 -9.71
C GLY A 153 -6.49 4.98 -9.09
N ILE A 154 -7.60 5.63 -9.48
CA ILE A 154 -8.08 6.87 -8.82
C ILE A 154 -8.34 6.62 -7.33
N GLY A 155 -8.87 5.45 -6.96
CA GLY A 155 -9.03 5.06 -5.56
C GLY A 155 -7.70 5.05 -4.81
N GLY A 156 -6.66 4.44 -5.39
CA GLY A 156 -5.31 4.46 -4.84
C GLY A 156 -4.76 5.87 -4.68
N PHE A 157 -4.89 6.71 -5.71
CA PHE A 157 -4.46 8.11 -5.67
C PHE A 157 -5.18 8.94 -4.60
N LEU A 158 -6.50 8.75 -4.45
CA LEU A 158 -7.27 9.37 -3.36
C LEU A 158 -6.79 8.89 -1.99
N GLY A 159 -6.45 7.61 -1.86
CA GLY A 159 -5.81 7.06 -0.67
C GLY A 159 -4.51 7.79 -0.33
N GLN A 160 -3.65 8.03 -1.33
CA GLN A 160 -2.41 8.78 -1.12
C GLN A 160 -2.67 10.21 -0.63
N ILE A 161 -3.59 10.94 -1.28
CA ILE A 161 -3.96 12.30 -0.86
C ILE A 161 -4.44 12.31 0.60
N LEU A 162 -5.32 11.37 0.96
CA LEU A 162 -5.83 11.27 2.33
C LEU A 162 -4.70 10.96 3.32
N GLY A 163 -3.77 10.08 2.96
CA GLY A 163 -2.62 9.75 3.78
C GLY A 163 -1.71 10.96 4.02
N LEU A 164 -1.41 11.71 2.96
CA LEU A 164 -0.65 12.97 3.04
C LEU A 164 -1.37 14.01 3.92
N LEU A 165 -2.68 14.18 3.75
CA LEU A 165 -3.47 15.12 4.57
C LEU A 165 -3.46 14.75 6.06
N ILE A 166 -3.63 13.47 6.39
CA ILE A 166 -3.61 13.00 7.78
C ILE A 166 -2.21 13.17 8.37
N SER A 167 -1.18 12.71 7.66
CA SER A 167 0.20 12.77 8.13
C SER A 167 0.74 14.19 8.28
N GLY A 168 0.28 15.15 7.47
CA GLY A 168 0.65 16.56 7.61
C GLY A 168 0.10 17.24 8.87
N THR A 169 -0.80 16.58 9.61
CA THR A 169 -1.38 17.09 10.87
C THR A 169 -0.83 16.43 12.13
N THR A 170 0.02 15.40 11.99
CA THR A 170 0.61 14.62 13.09
C THR A 170 2.10 14.91 13.21
#